data_AF-R4T2Q2-F1
#
_entry.id   AF-R4T2Q2-F1
#
_cell.length_a   1.000
_cell.length_b   1.000
_cell.length_c   1.000
_cell.angle_alpha   90.00
_cell.angle_beta   90.00
_cell.angle_gamma   90.00
#
_symmetry.space_group_name_H-M   'P 1'
#
loop_
_entity.id
_entity.type
_entity.pdbx_description
1 polymer ?
#
loop_
_entity_poly.entity_id
_entity_poly.type
_entity_poly.pdbx_seq_one_letter_code
_entity_poly.pdbx_strand_id
1 'polypeptide(L)' 'MDSLYPGAKLRPGTADTDAWSARLGRPFHEAMIEADGHTSSLVFSDLSVDRRRDRLLALHRGR' A
#
# COMPACT_ATOMS: atom_id res chain seq x y z
N MET A 1 5.00 -20.36 -2.67
CA MET A 1 5.41 -18.97 -2.43
C MET A 1 5.04 -18.19 -3.67
N ASP A 2 4.09 -17.27 -3.54
CA ASP A 2 3.64 -16.42 -4.65
C ASP A 2 4.85 -15.67 -5.19
N SER A 3 5.28 -16.03 -6.40
CA SER A 3 6.36 -15.33 -7.06
C SER A 3 5.87 -13.93 -7.38
N LEU A 4 6.64 -12.91 -6.96
CA LEU A 4 6.49 -11.56 -7.50
C LEU A 4 6.57 -11.62 -9.04
N TYR A 5 6.14 -10.54 -9.70
CA TYR A 5 6.29 -10.38 -11.15
C TYR A 5 7.71 -10.77 -11.60
N PRO A 6 7.91 -11.44 -12.75
CA PRO A 6 9.24 -11.84 -13.21
C PRO A 6 10.24 -10.67 -13.18
N GLY A 7 11.40 -10.89 -12.57
CA GLY A 7 12.42 -9.85 -12.39
C GLY A 7 12.19 -8.89 -11.21
N ALA A 8 11.06 -9.00 -10.50
CA ALA A 8 10.78 -8.22 -9.31
C ALA A 8 11.38 -8.85 -8.04
N LYS A 9 12.07 -8.03 -7.24
CA LYS A 9 12.69 -8.43 -5.96
C LYS A 9 12.31 -7.43 -4.88
N LEU A 10 11.80 -7.92 -3.75
CA LEU A 10 11.57 -7.09 -2.57
C LEU A 10 12.90 -6.60 -1.99
N ARG A 11 12.94 -5.31 -1.67
CA ARG A 11 14.03 -4.64 -0.98
C ARG A 11 13.67 -4.48 0.49
N PRO A 12 14.50 -4.98 1.42
CA PRO A 12 14.26 -4.74 2.83
C PRO A 12 14.63 -3.30 3.19
N GLY A 13 13.73 -2.62 3.90
CA GLY A 13 13.95 -1.36 4.64
C GLY A 13 14.81 -0.32 3.93
N THR A 14 14.18 0.51 3.10
CA THR A 14 14.84 1.60 2.37
C THR A 14 14.40 2.96 2.89
N ALA A 15 15.20 4.00 2.60
CA ALA A 15 14.91 5.36 3.03
C ALA A 15 13.52 5.84 2.57
N ASP A 16 13.11 5.44 1.36
CA ASP A 16 11.79 5.77 0.83
C ASP A 16 10.67 5.02 1.57
N THR A 17 10.85 3.73 1.89
CA THR A 17 9.86 3.01 2.69
C THR A 17 9.70 3.59 4.09
N ASP A 18 10.81 4.02 4.71
CA ASP A 18 10.79 4.64 6.03
C ASP A 18 10.10 6.01 6.00
N ALA A 19 10.43 6.83 5.00
CA ALA A 19 9.82 8.14 4.81
C ALA A 19 8.30 8.05 4.58
N TRP A 20 7.85 7.13 3.72
CA TRP A 20 6.42 6.91 3.48
C TRP A 20 5.70 6.33 4.68
N SER A 21 6.34 5.39 5.39
CA SER A 21 5.77 4.79 6.59
C SER A 21 5.56 5.83 7.70
N ALA A 22 6.55 6.69 7.93
CA ALA A 22 6.44 7.79 8.89
C ALA A 22 5.36 8.80 8.47
N ARG A 23 5.25 9.11 7.17
CA ARG A 23 4.30 10.10 6.67
C ARG A 23 2.84 9.64 6.74
N LEU A 24 2.57 8.36 6.48
CA LEU A 24 1.21 7.83 6.34
C LEU A 24 0.78 6.91 7.49
N GLY A 25 1.67 6.64 8.44
CA GLY A 25 1.38 5.84 9.63
C GLY A 25 1.05 4.38 9.33
N ARG A 26 1.56 3.83 8.22
CA ARG A 26 1.37 2.42 7.83
C ARG A 26 2.63 1.86 7.17
N PRO A 27 2.85 0.53 7.18
CA PRO A 27 4.02 -0.07 6.55
C PRO A 27 4.06 0.15 5.03
N PHE A 28 5.26 0.40 4.50
CA PHE A 28 5.56 0.42 3.08
C PHE A 28 6.68 -0.57 2.75
N HIS A 29 6.67 -1.04 1.51
CA HIS A 29 7.61 -1.98 0.92
C HIS A 29 8.14 -1.40 -0.38
N GLU A 30 9.34 -1.83 -0.77
CA GLU A 30 9.92 -1.49 -2.06
C GLU A 30 10.19 -2.75 -2.86
N ALA A 31 9.79 -2.76 -4.13
CA ALA A 31 10.17 -3.78 -5.10
C ALA A 31 11.04 -3.15 -6.18
N MET A 32 12.17 -3.79 -6.46
CA MET A 32 13.01 -3.49 -7.62
C MET A 32 12.61 -4.40 -8.76
N ILE A 33 12.32 -3.82 -9.93
CA ILE A 33 11.94 -4.54 -11.14
C ILE A 33 12.98 -4.27 -12.21
N GLU A 34 13.62 -5.34 -12.68
CA GLU A 34 14.56 -5.30 -13.79
C GLU A 34 13.86 -5.85 -15.04
N ALA A 35 13.63 -4.99 -16.04
CA ALA A 35 12.99 -5.37 -17.30
C ALA A 35 13.52 -4.52 -18.46
N ASP A 36 13.75 -5.13 -19.62
CA ASP A 36 14.16 -4.47 -20.87
C ASP A 36 15.34 -3.49 -20.71
N GLY A 37 16.33 -3.87 -19.90
CA GLY A 37 17.52 -3.05 -19.62
C GLY A 37 17.27 -1.83 -18.73
N HIS A 38 16.06 -1.68 -18.20
CA HIS A 38 15.68 -0.64 -17.25
C HIS A 38 15.50 -1.22 -15.84
N THR A 39 15.79 -0.38 -14.85
CA THR A 39 15.66 -0.70 -13.45
C THR A 39 14.67 0.28 -12.83
N SER A 40 13.51 -0.22 -12.42
CA SER A 40 12.42 0.57 -11.85
C SER A 40 12.21 0.19 -10.39
N SER A 41 12.10 1.19 -9.51
CA SER A 41 11.69 1.00 -8.12
C SER A 41 10.20 1.32 -7.94
N LEU A 42 9.50 0.44 -7.21
CA LEU A 42 8.11 0.62 -6.83
C LEU A 42 8.01 0.59 -5.30
N VAL A 43 7.61 1.72 -4.71
CA VAL A 43 7.31 1.83 -3.27
C VAL A 43 5.79 1.78 -3.07
N PHE A 44 5.31 0.82 -2.27
CA PHE A 44 3.88 0.54 -2.10
C PHE A 44 3.56 0.07 -0.68
N SER A 45 2.30 0.25 -0.24
CA SER A 45 1.80 -0.34 1.00
C SER A 45 0.86 -1.50 0.70
N ASP A 46 0.64 -2.38 1.68
CA ASP A 46 -0.39 -3.41 1.58
C ASP A 46 -1.78 -2.80 1.30
N LEU A 47 -2.57 -3.50 0.47
CA LEU A 47 -3.94 -3.12 0.19
C LEU A 47 -4.82 -3.45 1.40
N SER A 48 -5.40 -2.41 2.01
CA SER A 48 -6.40 -2.55 3.06
C SER A 48 -7.74 -2.00 2.60
N VAL A 49 -8.79 -2.80 2.71
CA VAL A 49 -10.17 -2.42 2.37
C VAL A 49 -10.98 -2.37 3.65
N ASP A 50 -11.56 -1.20 3.95
CA ASP A 50 -12.46 -1.03 5.11
C ASP A 50 -13.88 -0.67 4.65
N ARG A 51 -14.89 -1.27 5.30
CA ARG A 51 -16.28 -0.95 5.04
C ARG A 51 -16.68 0.26 5.88
N ARG A 52 -16.72 1.43 5.26
CA ARG A 52 -17.35 2.61 5.86
C ARG A 52 -18.87 2.39 5.96
N ARG A 53 -19.40 2.35 7.18
CA ARG A 53 -20.85 2.46 7.39
C ARG A 53 -21.23 3.94 7.43
N ASP A 54 -21.88 4.43 6.39
CA ASP A 54 -22.58 5.71 6.47
C ASP A 54 -23.79 5.56 7.38
N ARG A 55 -23.72 6.19 8.55
CA ARG A 55 -24.84 6.24 9.48
C ARG A 55 -25.79 7.34 9.00
N LEU A 56 -26.75 6.97 8.16
CA LEU A 56 -27.95 7.79 7.97
C LEU A 56 -28.64 7.90 9.34
N LEU A 57 -28.52 9.07 9.97
CA LEU A 57 -29.30 9.41 11.15
C LEU A 57 -30.76 9.34 10.74
N ALA A 58 -31.47 8.31 11.18
CA ALA A 58 -32.91 8.23 11.08
C ALA A 58 -33.52 9.37 11.91
N LEU A 59 -33.73 10.51 11.27
CA LEU A 59 -34.34 11.71 11.83
C LEU A 59 -35.86 11.64 11.66
N HIS A 60 -36.47 10.55 12.13
CA HIS A 60 -37.91 10.45 12.32
C HIS A 60 -38.19 10.02 13.76
N ARG A 61 -37.93 10.95 14.69
CA ARG A 61 -38.59 10.94 15.99
C ARG A 61 -40.05 11.27 15.71
N GLY A 62 -40.92 10.30 15.98
CA GLY A 62 -42.34 10.40 15.73
C GLY A 62 -43.05 11.42 16.62
N ARG A 63 -44.21 11.82 16.10
CA ARG A 63 -45.43 12.34 16.74
C ARG A 63 -45.30 13.59 17.60
#